data_AF-A0A2E0XCH4-F1
#
_entry.id   AF-A0A2E0XCH4-F1
#
_cell.length_a   1.000
_cell.length_b   1.000
_cell.length_c   1.000
_cell.angle_alpha   90.00
_cell.angle_beta   90.00
_cell.angle_gamma   90.00
#
_symmetry.space_group_name_H-M   'P 1'
#
loop_
_entity.id
_entity.type
_entity.pdbx_description
1 polymer ?
#
loop_
_entity_poly.entity_id
_entity_poly.type
_entity_poly.pdbx_seq_one_letter_code
_entity_poly.pdbx_strand_id
1 'polypeptide(L)' 'MYNPLGGNGYEFVELPNTSNVKVTLKWFRFKEIDFTFGMEDSIAPRQRIALASKANSEAFVRRYPKFKS' A
#
# COMPACT_ATOMS: atom_id res chain seq x y z
N MET A 1 5.65 2.97 -23.85
CA MET A 1 6.08 2.72 -22.45
C MET A 1 6.41 1.25 -22.31
N TYR A 2 7.53 0.91 -21.67
CA TYR A 2 7.94 -0.48 -21.46
C TYR A 2 7.15 -1.07 -20.28
N ASN A 3 6.36 -2.12 -20.53
CA ASN A 3 5.71 -2.93 -19.49
C ASN A 3 6.56 -4.19 -19.28
N PRO A 4 7.37 -4.29 -18.22
CA PRO A 4 8.05 -5.54 -17.91
C PRO A 4 7.02 -6.65 -17.67
N LEU A 5 7.42 -7.89 -17.97
CA LEU A 5 6.61 -9.10 -17.79
C LEU A 5 6.00 -9.12 -16.37
N GLY A 6 4.70 -8.84 -16.30
CA GLY A 6 3.92 -8.77 -15.06
C GLY A 6 2.83 -7.69 -15.03
N GLY A 7 3.00 -6.57 -15.75
CA GLY A 7 1.97 -5.52 -15.93
C GLY A 7 1.27 -5.03 -14.63
N ASN A 8 0.06 -4.46 -14.78
CA ASN A 8 -0.84 -3.98 -13.70
C ASN A 8 -1.05 -4.96 -12.52
N GLY A 9 -0.66 -6.23 -12.65
CA GLY A 9 -0.81 -7.23 -11.59
C GLY A 9 0.08 -6.99 -10.36
N TYR A 10 1.10 -6.13 -10.46
CA TYR A 10 2.08 -5.91 -9.39
C TYR A 10 2.28 -4.43 -9.03
N GLU A 11 1.41 -3.55 -9.52
CA GLU A 11 1.42 -2.13 -9.16
C GLU A 11 0.88 -1.94 -7.74
N PHE A 12 1.52 -1.04 -6.99
CA PHE A 12 1.10 -0.67 -5.65
C PHE A 12 1.52 0.76 -5.33
N VAL A 13 0.81 1.38 -4.40
CA VAL A 13 1.19 2.66 -3.80
C VAL A 13 1.84 2.38 -2.45
N GLU A 14 3.07 2.83 -2.24
CA GLU A 14 3.75 2.75 -0.95
C GLU A 14 3.60 4.07 -0.18
N LEU A 15 3.20 3.98 1.08
CA LEU A 15 3.15 5.10 2.02
C LEU A 15 4.13 4.86 3.17
N PRO A 16 5.33 5.46 3.14
CA PRO A 16 6.26 5.43 4.26
C PRO A 16 5.98 6.54 5.27
N ASN A 17 5.97 6.20 6.56
CA ASN A 17 6.11 7.17 7.63
C ASN A 17 7.59 7.29 8.00
N THR A 18 8.24 8.33 7.48
CA THR A 18 9.67 8.59 7.72
C THR A 18 9.93 9.29 9.05
N SER A 19 8.88 9.71 9.76
CA SER A 19 8.98 10.42 11.02
C SER A 19 9.15 9.47 12.23
N ASN A 20 9.43 10.07 13.39
CA ASN A 20 9.46 9.37 14.67
C ASN A 20 8.10 9.39 15.41
N VAL A 21 7.03 9.88 14.77
CA VAL A 21 5.69 9.99 15.37
C VAL A 21 4.68 9.16 14.59
N LYS A 22 3.61 8.70 15.25
CA LYS A 22 2.51 7.98 14.60
C LYS A 22 1.71 8.95 13.73
N VAL A 23 1.47 8.58 12.46
CA VAL A 23 0.64 9.36 11.53
C VAL A 23 -0.74 8.71 11.44
N THR A 24 -1.79 9.46 11.75
CA THR A 24 -3.18 9.00 11.54
C THR A 24 -3.57 9.15 10.08
N LEU A 25 -4.24 8.14 9.53
CA LEU A 25 -4.77 8.12 8.17
C LEU A 25 -6.31 8.16 8.16
N LYS A 26 -6.92 8.49 9.30
CA LYS A 26 -8.38 8.49 9.46
C LYS A 26 -9.09 9.25 8.34
N TRP A 27 -9.92 8.52 7.59
CA TRP A 27 -10.70 9.02 6.44
C TRP A 27 -9.87 9.59 5.28
N PHE A 28 -8.56 9.36 5.25
CA PHE A 28 -7.74 9.73 4.12
C PHE A 28 -8.17 8.92 2.90
N ARG A 29 -8.33 9.60 1.76
CA ARG A 29 -8.80 8.99 0.52
C ARG A 29 -7.86 9.30 -0.64
N PHE A 30 -7.49 8.25 -1.35
CA PHE A 30 -6.91 8.38 -2.68
C PHE A 30 -8.02 8.41 -3.72
N LYS A 31 -8.02 9.46 -4.57
CA LYS A 31 -9.03 9.62 -5.62
C LYS A 31 -8.81 8.70 -6.81
N GLU A 32 -7.56 8.44 -7.18
CA GLU A 32 -7.23 7.70 -8.42
C GLU A 32 -7.31 6.17 -8.27
N ILE A 33 -7.14 5.65 -7.04
CA ILE A 33 -7.21 4.19 -6.76
C ILE A 33 -8.45 3.81 -5.95
N ASP A 34 -9.41 4.73 -5.82
CA ASP A 34 -10.66 4.60 -5.04
C ASP A 34 -10.50 3.86 -3.71
N PHE A 35 -9.51 4.27 -2.92
CA PHE A 35 -9.21 3.66 -1.63
C PHE A 35 -9.36 4.68 -0.50
N THR A 36 -10.06 4.28 0.56
CA THR A 36 -10.28 5.10 1.76
C THR A 36 -9.82 4.33 2.98
N PHE A 37 -8.95 4.96 3.78
CA PHE A 37 -8.52 4.42 5.07
C PHE A 37 -9.65 4.52 6.11
N GLY A 38 -9.73 3.50 6.97
CA GLY A 38 -10.68 3.39 8.05
C GLY A 38 -10.41 4.37 9.20
N MET A 39 -11.31 4.35 10.19
CA MET A 39 -11.29 5.28 11.32
C MET A 39 -10.06 5.12 12.23
N GLU A 40 -9.54 3.90 12.34
CA GLU A 40 -8.43 3.54 13.23
C GLU A 40 -7.09 3.38 12.48
N ASP A 41 -7.08 3.62 11.17
CA ASP A 41 -5.90 3.41 10.35
C ASP A 41 -4.80 4.44 10.65
N SER A 42 -3.59 3.94 10.80
CA SER A 42 -2.42 4.75 11.07
C SER A 42 -1.13 4.07 10.61
N ILE A 43 -0.08 4.87 10.41
CA ILE A 43 1.27 4.38 10.16
C ILE A 43 2.12 4.69 11.39
N ALA A 44 2.61 3.65 12.07
CA ALA A 44 3.53 3.81 13.19
C ALA A 44 4.87 4.44 12.75
N PRO A 45 5.68 4.99 13.69
CA PRO A 45 6.99 5.55 13.37
C PRO A 45 7.85 4.57 12.57
N ARG A 46 8.50 5.05 11.51
CA ARG A 46 9.41 4.26 10.65
C ARG A 46 8.77 3.05 9.96
N GLN A 47 7.44 2.93 9.96
CA GLN A 47 6.70 1.89 9.24
C GLN A 47 6.27 2.37 7.85
N ARG A 48 5.81 1.44 7.03
CA ARG A 48 5.27 1.71 5.70
C ARG A 48 4.10 0.78 5.40
N ILE A 49 3.17 1.27 4.60
CA ILE A 49 2.02 0.50 4.10
C ILE A 49 2.14 0.40 2.57
N ALA A 50 1.78 -0.75 2.01
CA ALA A 50 1.60 -0.91 0.57
C ALA A 50 0.12 -1.15 0.25
N LEU A 51 -0.45 -0.32 -0.62
CA LEU A 51 -1.79 -0.49 -1.16
C LEU A 51 -1.66 -1.18 -2.52
N ALA A 52 -2.05 -2.45 -2.60
CA ALA A 52 -2.00 -3.25 -3.81
C ALA A 52 -3.41 -3.70 -4.22
N SER A 53 -3.58 -4.01 -5.50
CA SER A 53 -4.86 -4.50 -6.01
C SER A 53 -5.24 -5.84 -5.36
N LYS A 54 -6.48 -5.94 -4.87
CA LYS A 54 -7.03 -7.19 -4.32
C LYS A 54 -7.11 -8.31 -5.37
N ALA A 55 -7.15 -7.97 -6.66
CA ALA A 55 -7.27 -8.93 -7.74
C ALA A 55 -6.11 -9.95 -7.80
N ASN A 56 -4.93 -9.60 -7.26
CA ASN A 56 -3.73 -10.44 -7.31
C ASN A 56 -2.95 -10.43 -5.97
N SER A 57 -3.65 -10.48 -4.84
CA SER A 57 -3.04 -10.45 -3.50
C SER A 57 -1.99 -11.54 -3.27
N GLU A 58 -2.24 -12.78 -3.70
CA GLU A 58 -1.30 -13.90 -3.56
C GLU A 58 -0.02 -13.70 -4.37
N ALA A 59 -0.15 -13.21 -5.61
CA ALA A 59 1.00 -12.92 -6.47
C ALA A 59 1.82 -11.75 -5.91
N PHE A 60 1.15 -10.76 -5.32
CA PHE A 60 1.79 -9.64 -4.63
C PHE A 60 2.59 -10.10 -3.41
N VAL A 61 1.99 -10.87 -2.50
CA VAL A 61 2.66 -11.38 -1.29
C VAL A 61 3.85 -12.29 -1.64
N ARG A 62 3.70 -13.16 -2.67
CA ARG A 62 4.79 -14.02 -3.14
C ARG A 62 5.98 -13.21 -3.67
N ARG A 63 5.70 -12.10 -4.37
CA ARG A 63 6.74 -11.23 -4.95
C ARG A 63 7.38 -10.32 -3.91
N TYR A 64 6.59 -9.82 -2.96
CA TYR A 64 7.00 -8.89 -1.93
C TYR A 64 6.71 -9.43 -0.51
N PRO A 65 7.44 -10.47 -0.06
CA PRO A 65 7.15 -11.15 1.20
C PRO A 65 7.35 -10.28 2.46
N LYS A 66 7.94 -9.08 2.31
CA LYS A 66 8.11 -8.09 3.38
C LYS A 66 6.82 -7.33 3.69
N PHE A 67 5.86 -7.30 2.77
CA PHE A 67 4.51 -6.82 3.03
C PHE A 67 3.66 -8.05 3.37
N LYS A 68 3.43 -8.27 4.66
CA LYS A 68 2.50 -9.30 5.13
C LYS A 68 1.09 -8.73 5.10
N SER A 69 0.13 -9.52 4.60
CA SER A 69 -1.31 -9.25 4.64
C SER A 69 -1.85 -9.34 6.06
#